data_AF-E0Q560-F1
#
_entry.id   AF-E0Q560-F1
#
_cell.length_a   1.000
_cell.length_b   1.000
_cell.length_c   1.000
_cell.angle_alpha   90.00
_cell.angle_beta   90.00
_cell.angle_gamma   90.00
#
_symmetry.space_group_name_H-M   'P 1'
#
loop_
_entity.id
_entity.type
_entity.pdbx_description
1 polymer ?
#
loop_
_entity_poly.entity_id
_entity_poly.type
_entity_poly.pdbx_seq_one_letter_code
_entity_poly.pdbx_strand_id
1 'polypeptide(L)'
;MSMISRGLEQELLQSAGEMPVLTLTGPRQSGKTTLVRACFPDYEYVTLENPDVRREFMDDPRYFLKRYSNHIIFDEAQRTPELFSYLQEVVDRTNEPGQFVLTGSQNFLLMVFA
;
A
#
# COMPACT_ATOMS: atom_id res chain seq x y z
N MET A 1 -12.24 4.43 -22.51
CA MET A 1 -12.31 3.81 -21.17
C MET A 1 -12.62 4.91 -20.17
N SER A 2 -13.85 4.96 -19.64
CA SER A 2 -14.25 5.96 -18.65
C SER A 2 -13.54 5.66 -17.33
N MET A 3 -12.65 6.55 -16.89
CA MET A 3 -12.18 6.53 -15.50
C MET A 3 -13.41 6.64 -14.60
N ILE A 4 -13.53 5.74 -13.62
CA ILE A 4 -14.45 5.87 -12.50
C ILE A 4 -13.87 6.97 -11.61
N SER A 5 -14.03 8.23 -12.02
CA SER A 5 -13.36 9.39 -11.42
C SER A 5 -14.41 10.33 -10.82
N ARG A 6 -14.39 10.42 -9.48
CA ARG A 6 -14.51 11.65 -8.67
C ARG A 6 -14.72 11.35 -7.18
N GLY A 7 -15.50 10.32 -6.83
CA GLY A 7 -15.81 10.00 -5.42
C GLY A 7 -14.61 9.42 -4.66
N LEU A 8 -14.07 8.31 -5.15
CA LEU A 8 -12.99 7.58 -4.45
C LEU A 8 -11.67 8.33 -4.40
N GLU A 9 -11.36 9.17 -5.41
CA GLU A 9 -10.13 9.96 -5.42
C GLU A 9 -10.09 10.96 -4.25
N GLN A 10 -11.18 11.70 -4.04
CA GLN A 10 -11.28 12.64 -2.92
C GLN A 10 -11.22 11.92 -1.57
N GLU A 11 -11.91 10.78 -1.45
CA GLU A 11 -11.91 9.97 -0.23
C GLU A 11 -10.53 9.38 0.07
N LEU A 12 -9.80 8.91 -0.95
CA LEU A 12 -8.43 8.41 -0.81
C LEU A 12 -7.48 9.51 -0.34
N LEU A 13 -7.53 10.70 -0.95
CA LEU A 13 -6.67 11.81 -0.58
C LEU A 13 -6.98 12.34 0.82
N GLN A 14 -8.26 12.43 1.20
CA GLN A 14 -8.66 12.82 2.54
C GLN A 14 -8.18 11.79 3.58
N SER A 15 -8.43 10.51 3.32
CA SER A 15 -8.02 9.42 4.22
C SER A 15 -6.51 9.35 4.41
N ALA A 16 -5.73 9.62 3.35
CA ALA A 16 -4.28 9.69 3.44
C ALA A 16 -3.79 10.84 4.34
N GLY A 17 -4.56 11.92 4.49
CA GLY A 17 -4.25 13.00 5.44
C GLY A 17 -4.52 12.66 6.91
N GLU A 18 -5.25 11.58 7.17
CA GLU A 18 -5.72 11.21 8.53
C GLU A 18 -5.14 9.89 9.03
N MET A 19 -4.86 8.94 8.14
CA MET A 19 -4.40 7.60 8.48
C MET A 19 -2.98 7.33 7.97
N PRO A 20 -2.11 6.70 8.77
CA PRO A 20 -0.74 6.37 8.34
C PRO A 20 -0.70 5.27 7.26
N VAL A 21 -1.72 4.40 7.22
CA VAL A 21 -1.86 3.35 6.21
C VAL A 21 -3.24 3.45 5.55
N LEU A 22 -3.25 3.56 4.23
CA LEU A 22 -4.46 3.55 3.42
C LEU A 22 -4.52 2.26 2.62
N THR A 23 -5.69 1.61 2.54
CA THR A 23 -5.85 0.38 1.75
C THR A 23 -6.98 0.52 0.75
N LEU A 24 -6.68 0.29 -0.54
CA LEU A 24 -7.67 0.18 -1.61
C LEU A 24 -7.83 -1.28 -2.07
N THR A 25 -8.99 -1.86 -1.79
CA THR A 25 -9.30 -3.24 -2.20
C THR A 25 -10.33 -3.28 -3.33
N GLY A 26 -10.41 -4.40 -4.05
CA GLY A 26 -11.41 -4.63 -5.08
C GLY A 26 -10.93 -5.62 -6.15
N PRO A 27 -11.81 -6.11 -7.05
CA PRO A 27 -11.48 -7.17 -8.00
C PRO A 27 -10.23 -6.89 -8.84
N ARG A 28 -9.61 -7.94 -9.39
CA ARG A 28 -8.53 -7.76 -10.37
C ARG A 28 -9.02 -6.95 -11.57
N GLN A 29 -8.13 -6.16 -12.16
CA GLN A 29 -8.39 -5.35 -13.36
C GLN A 29 -9.47 -4.26 -13.18
N SER A 30 -9.81 -3.88 -11.95
CA SER A 30 -10.76 -2.78 -11.68
C SER A 30 -10.14 -1.37 -11.72
N GLY A 31 -8.85 -1.24 -12.02
CA GLY A 31 -8.17 0.06 -12.13
C GLY A 31 -7.58 0.62 -10.83
N LYS A 32 -7.50 -0.17 -9.74
CA LYS A 32 -6.93 0.25 -8.43
C LYS A 32 -5.54 0.85 -8.55
N THR A 33 -4.61 0.10 -9.17
CA THR A 33 -3.22 0.51 -9.37
C THR A 33 -3.14 1.82 -10.14
N THR A 34 -3.98 2.00 -11.17
CA THR A 34 -4.08 3.25 -11.92
C THR A 34 -4.56 4.40 -11.03
N LEU A 35 -5.59 4.16 -10.21
CA LEU A 35 -6.15 5.18 -9.32
C LEU A 35 -5.14 5.63 -8.27
N VAL A 36 -4.53 4.70 -7.51
CA VAL A 36 -3.58 5.06 -6.44
C VAL A 36 -2.33 5.75 -7.01
N ARG A 37 -1.82 5.30 -8.15
CA ARG A 37 -0.66 5.96 -8.79
C ARG A 37 -0.99 7.35 -9.33
N ALA A 38 -2.25 7.58 -9.72
CA ALA A 38 -2.70 8.91 -10.13
C ALA A 38 -2.89 9.84 -8.93
N CYS A 39 -3.40 9.34 -7.80
CA CYS A 39 -3.59 10.12 -6.57
C CYS A 39 -2.26 10.44 -5.86
N PHE A 40 -1.29 9.53 -5.96
CA PHE A 40 -0.02 9.59 -5.23
C PHE A 40 1.17 9.50 -6.20
N PRO A 41 1.35 10.49 -7.10
CA PRO A 41 2.36 10.44 -8.16
C PRO A 41 3.80 10.49 -7.63
N ASP A 42 4.00 11.08 -6.45
CA ASP A 42 5.31 11.24 -5.80
C ASP A 42 5.69 10.05 -4.92
N TYR A 43 4.81 9.05 -4.80
CA TYR A 43 5.06 7.87 -3.98
C TYR A 43 5.88 6.85 -4.76
N GLU A 44 6.80 6.19 -4.07
CA GLU A 44 7.49 5.04 -4.64
C GLU A 44 6.51 3.89 -4.86
N TYR A 45 6.63 3.18 -5.98
CA TYR A 45 5.71 2.12 -6.34
C TYR A 45 6.42 0.76 -6.31
N VAL A 46 5.85 -0.17 -5.55
CA VAL A 46 6.38 -1.52 -5.34
C VAL A 46 5.27 -2.52 -5.60
N THR A 47 5.50 -3.46 -6.53
CA THR A 47 4.55 -4.53 -6.80
C THR A 47 4.98 -5.83 -6.14
N LEU A 48 4.13 -6.34 -5.24
CA LEU A 48 4.32 -7.64 -4.60
C LEU A 48 3.77 -8.80 -5.46
N GLU A 49 3.36 -8.54 -6.70
CA GLU A 49 3.19 -9.61 -7.69
C GLU A 49 4.54 -10.20 -8.11
N ASN A 50 5.60 -9.38 -8.13
CA ASN A 50 6.94 -9.81 -8.52
C ASN A 50 7.54 -10.75 -7.44
N PRO A 51 7.83 -12.03 -7.76
CA PRO A 51 8.42 -12.96 -6.81
C PRO A 51 9.80 -12.55 -6.30
N ASP A 52 10.60 -11.82 -7.08
CA ASP A 52 11.93 -11.38 -6.66
C ASP A 52 11.84 -10.24 -5.65
N VAL A 53 10.87 -9.33 -5.79
CA VAL A 53 10.58 -8.29 -4.77
C VAL A 53 10.12 -8.95 -3.47
N ARG A 54 9.27 -9.98 -3.55
CA ARG A 54 8.86 -10.73 -2.36
C ARG A 54 10.04 -11.44 -1.71
N ARG A 55 10.94 -12.05 -2.49
CA ARG A 55 12.14 -12.69 -1.96
C ARG A 55 13.03 -11.67 -1.25
N GLU A 56 13.27 -10.51 -1.87
CA GLU A 56 14.05 -9.43 -1.26
C GLU A 56 13.44 -8.97 0.09
N PHE A 57 12.12 -8.81 0.15
CA PHE A 57 11.43 -8.52 1.40
C PHE A 57 11.64 -9.63 2.45
N MET A 58 11.51 -10.90 2.07
CA MET A 58 11.65 -12.02 3.02
C MET A 58 13.08 -12.21 3.51
N ASP A 59 14.08 -11.84 2.71
CA ASP A 59 15.49 -11.96 3.05
C ASP A 59 15.89 -10.95 4.16
N ASP A 60 15.47 -9.68 4.04
CA ASP A 60 15.65 -8.67 5.09
C ASP A 60 14.52 -7.62 5.04
N PRO A 61 13.39 -7.84 5.76
CA PRO A 61 12.25 -6.94 5.74
C PRO A 61 12.56 -5.52 6.22
N ARG A 62 13.50 -5.39 7.16
CA ARG A 62 13.84 -4.10 7.78
C ARG A 62 14.67 -3.27 6.82
N TYR A 63 15.67 -3.88 6.21
CA TYR A 63 16.45 -3.23 5.17
C TYR A 63 15.59 -2.90 3.95
N PHE A 64 14.72 -3.82 3.53
CA PHE A 64 13.79 -3.61 2.43
C PHE A 64 12.93 -2.36 2.65
N LEU A 65 12.33 -2.18 3.83
CA LEU A 65 11.54 -0.98 4.12
C LEU A 65 12.40 0.28 4.25
N LYS A 66 13.61 0.17 4.80
CA LYS A 66 14.54 1.29 4.97
C LYS A 66 15.08 1.85 3.65
N ARG A 67 15.09 1.05 2.57
CA ARG A 67 15.62 1.48 1.26
C ARG A 67 14.73 2.53 0.58
N TYR A 68 13.46 2.54 0.93
CA TYR A 68 12.46 3.43 0.37
C TYR A 68 12.32 4.67 1.25
N SER A 69 11.90 5.76 0.62
CA SER A 69 11.38 6.95 1.28
C SER A 69 10.12 6.63 2.09
N ASN A 70 9.71 7.56 2.97
CA ASN A 70 8.55 7.38 3.83
C ASN A 70 7.21 7.25 3.09
N HIS A 71 7.13 7.42 1.77
CA HIS A 71 5.86 7.42 1.03
C HIS A 71 5.87 6.35 -0.07
N ILE A 72 5.17 5.24 0.18
CA ILE A 72 5.24 4.04 -0.69
C ILE A 72 3.86 3.47 -0.97
N ILE A 73 3.64 3.07 -2.23
CA ILE A 73 2.55 2.22 -2.68
C ILE A 73 3.04 0.76 -2.75
N PHE A 74 2.44 -0.12 -1.94
CA PHE A 74 2.58 -1.57 -2.08
C PHE A 74 1.37 -2.17 -2.79
N ASP A 75 1.57 -2.59 -4.03
CA ASP A 75 0.54 -3.18 -4.89
C ASP A 75 0.41 -4.68 -4.62
N GLU A 76 -0.83 -5.17 -4.57
CA GLU A 76 -1.18 -6.58 -4.30
C GLU A 76 -0.57 -7.09 -2.98
N ALA A 77 -0.70 -6.29 -1.91
CA ALA A 77 -0.11 -6.52 -0.60
C ALA A 77 -0.50 -7.85 0.06
N GLN A 78 -1.67 -8.40 -0.28
CA GLN A 78 -2.10 -9.72 0.19
C GLN A 78 -1.20 -10.87 -0.31
N ARG A 79 -0.27 -10.62 -1.24
CA ARG A 79 0.76 -11.58 -1.66
C ARG A 79 1.89 -11.75 -0.64
N THR A 80 2.03 -10.82 0.31
CA THR A 80 3.06 -10.83 1.34
C THR A 80 2.43 -10.43 2.68
N PRO A 81 1.64 -11.31 3.33
CA PRO A 81 0.99 -11.03 4.62
C PRO A 81 1.94 -10.53 5.72
N GLU A 82 3.17 -11.03 5.74
CA GLU A 82 4.19 -10.67 6.72
C GLU A 82 4.53 -9.18 6.68
N LEU A 83 4.31 -8.50 5.54
CA LEU A 83 4.50 -7.06 5.38
C LEU A 83 3.76 -6.26 6.45
N PHE A 84 2.53 -6.66 6.82
CA PHE A 84 1.67 -5.84 7.69
C PHE A 84 2.28 -5.64 9.08
N SER A 85 2.90 -6.66 9.68
CA SER A 85 3.55 -6.54 10.99
C SER A 85 4.74 -5.57 10.97
N TYR A 86 5.49 -5.53 9.86
CA TYR A 86 6.61 -4.59 9.74
C TYR A 86 6.13 -3.16 9.46
N LEU A 87 5.09 -2.99 8.65
CA LEU A 87 4.47 -1.67 8.45
C LEU A 87 3.93 -1.13 9.78
N GLN A 88 3.26 -1.97 10.58
CA GLN A 88 2.77 -1.60 11.91
C GLN A 88 3.91 -1.06 12.81
N GLU A 89 5.02 -1.80 12.89
CA GLU A 89 6.16 -1.37 13.68
C GLU A 89 6.77 -0.03 13.20
N VAL A 90 6.73 0.26 11.90
CA VAL A 90 7.17 1.55 11.35
C VAL A 90 6.19 2.66 11.71
N VAL A 91 4.89 2.47 11.46
CA VAL A 91 3.88 3.51 11.72
C VAL A 91 3.76 3.84 13.20
N ASP A 92 3.92 2.87 14.10
CA ASP A 92 3.90 3.09 15.55
C ASP A 92 5.03 4.03 16.02
N ARG A 93 6.14 4.10 15.26
CA ARG A 93 7.27 4.99 15.56
C ARG A 93 7.14 6.37 14.94
N THR A 94 6.62 6.45 13.72
CA THR A 94 6.59 7.71 12.94
C THR A 94 5.28 8.47 13.11
N ASN A 95 4.16 7.74 13.18
CA ASN A 95 2.79 8.26 13.13
C ASN A 95 2.53 9.28 12.00
N GLU A 96 3.21 9.10 10.85
CA GLU A 96 3.10 9.98 9.68
C GLU A 96 1.86 9.59 8.85
N PRO A 97 0.90 10.51 8.63
CA PRO A 97 -0.25 10.25 7.77
C PRO A 97 0.18 9.96 6.33
N GLY A 98 -0.52 9.02 5.69
CA GLY A 98 -0.32 8.69 4.29
C GLY A 98 0.99 7.98 3.98
N GLN A 99 1.74 7.52 4.99
CA GLN A 99 3.05 6.88 4.81
C GLN A 99 2.99 5.67 3.87
N PHE A 100 1.96 4.83 4.00
CA PHE A 100 1.81 3.63 3.17
C PHE A 100 0.44 3.56 2.49
N VAL A 101 0.45 3.28 1.19
CA VAL A 101 -0.76 2.99 0.41
C VAL A 101 -0.70 1.55 -0.06
N LEU A 102 -1.69 0.75 0.29
CA LEU A 102 -1.77 -0.66 -0.04
C LEU A 102 -2.87 -0.89 -1.06
N THR A 103 -2.64 -1.77 -2.02
CA THR A 103 -3.71 -2.30 -2.87
C THR A 103 -3.86 -3.80 -2.67
N GLY A 104 -5.03 -4.33 -3.01
CA GLY A 104 -5.14 -5.77 -3.25
C GLY A 104 -6.47 -6.24 -3.80
N SER A 105 -6.43 -7.45 -4.36
CA SER A 105 -7.58 -8.05 -5.02
C SER A 105 -8.61 -8.67 -4.08
N GLN A 106 -8.28 -8.75 -2.79
CA GLN A 106 -9.06 -9.39 -1.74
C GLN A 106 -9.14 -8.44 -0.55
N ASN A 107 -10.15 -8.60 0.30
CA ASN A 107 -10.17 -7.89 1.58
C ASN A 107 -9.19 -8.60 2.54
N PHE A 108 -8.07 -7.94 2.85
CA PHE A 108 -7.04 -8.44 3.76
C PHE A 108 -6.93 -7.65 5.06
N LEU A 109 -7.91 -6.77 5.34
CA LEU A 109 -7.98 -5.99 6.59
C LEU A 109 -8.02 -6.89 7.85
N LEU A 110 -8.38 -8.17 7.72
CA LEU A 110 -8.35 -9.14 8.81
C LEU A 110 -6.94 -9.61 9.22
N MET A 111 -5.88 -9.22 8.49
CA MET A 111 -4.50 -9.61 8.83
C MET A 111 -3.80 -8.61 9.76
N VAL A 112 -4.45 -7.51 10.13
CA VAL A 112 -3.86 -6.42 10.92
C VAL A 112 -4.10 -6.58 12.44
N PHE A 113 -4.96 -7.51 12.89
CA PHE A 113 -5.36 -7.62 14.31
C PHE A 113 -5.51 -9.06 14.86
N ALA A 114 -4.68 -10.01 14.43
CA ALA A 114 -4.58 -11.30 15.10
C ALA A 114 -3.41 -11.32 16.10
#